data_AF-A0A7I7T0J5-F1
#
_entry.id   AF-A0A7I7T0J5-F1
#
_cell.length_a   1.000
_cell.length_b   1.000
_cell.length_c   1.000
_cell.angle_alpha   90.00
_cell.angle_beta   90.00
_cell.angle_gamma   90.00
#
_symmetry.space_group_name_H-M   'P 1'
#
loop_
_entity.id
_entity.type
_entity.pdbx_description
1 polymer ?
#
loop_
_entity_poly.entity_id
_entity_poly.type
_entity_poly.pdbx_seq_one_letter_code
_entity_poly.pdbx_strand_id
1 'polypeptide(L)'
;MALKDVFTTTDMPTTCGSKILEGCVALRRDGDCPLRAAGIPILGKTNMDEFAMGSSTENSAYGPTRNPWDTDRVPGGSGGGSAAALAAFQAPLAMGTDTGGSIRQPAALTATVGVKPTYGTVSRYGLVACASSLDQGGPCPYGAGPRCCTR
;
A
#
# COMPACT_ATOMS: atom_id res chain seq x y z
N MET A 1 10.30 -1.49 5.62
CA MET A 1 9.28 -1.60 4.56
C MET A 1 8.08 -0.72 4.91
N ALA A 2 7.47 -0.10 3.91
CA ALA A 2 6.18 0.58 4.00
C ALA A 2 5.01 -0.43 3.89
N LEU A 3 3.99 -0.33 4.74
CA LEU A 3 2.88 -1.30 4.75
C LEU A 3 1.56 -0.61 4.43
N LYS A 4 0.86 -1.00 3.36
CA LYS A 4 -0.48 -0.47 3.07
C LYS A 4 -1.42 -0.66 4.26
N ASP A 5 -2.22 0.35 4.57
CA ASP A 5 -3.02 0.37 5.81
C ASP A 5 -4.25 -0.56 5.84
N VAL A 6 -4.32 -1.48 4.88
CA VAL A 6 -5.28 -2.59 4.83
C VAL A 6 -4.77 -3.85 5.52
N PHE A 7 -3.44 -3.94 5.73
CA PHE A 7 -2.82 -5.04 6.46
C PHE A 7 -2.95 -4.80 7.95
N THR A 8 -3.59 -5.75 8.63
CA THR A 8 -3.71 -5.72 10.09
C THR A 8 -2.35 -5.85 10.75
N THR A 9 -2.18 -5.10 11.83
CA THR A 9 -0.97 -5.12 12.66
C THR A 9 -1.35 -5.11 14.13
N THR A 10 -0.57 -5.82 14.95
CA THR A 10 -0.75 -5.88 16.41
C THR A 10 -0.05 -4.74 17.16
N ASP A 11 0.90 -4.06 16.51
CA ASP A 11 1.78 -3.03 17.10
C ASP A 11 1.50 -1.61 16.56
N MET A 12 0.59 -1.48 15.60
CA MET A 12 0.20 -0.22 14.97
C MET A 12 -1.29 -0.26 14.59
N PRO A 13 -1.99 0.88 14.58
CA PRO A 13 -3.37 0.97 14.07
C PRO A 13 -3.49 0.54 12.60
N THR A 14 -4.66 0.04 12.23
CA THR A 14 -5.05 -0.33 10.87
C THR A 14 -6.41 0.31 10.58
N THR A 15 -6.40 1.37 9.78
CA THR A 15 -7.58 2.23 9.57
C THR A 15 -8.23 2.01 8.21
N CYS A 16 -7.53 1.34 7.28
CA CYS A 16 -7.96 1.21 5.88
C CYS A 16 -8.26 2.55 5.19
N GLY A 17 -7.60 3.64 5.60
CA GLY A 17 -7.90 4.98 5.11
C GLY A 17 -9.26 5.53 5.56
N SER A 18 -9.92 4.89 6.53
CA SER A 18 -11.25 5.24 7.04
C SER A 18 -11.22 5.77 8.47
N LYS A 19 -12.16 6.64 8.81
CA LYS A 19 -12.45 7.01 10.20
C LYS A 19 -13.25 5.94 10.95
N ILE A 20 -13.90 5.00 10.25
CA ILE A 20 -14.65 3.88 10.87
C ILE A 20 -13.72 2.98 11.69
N LEU A 21 -12.48 2.82 11.24
CA LEU A 21 -11.45 2.00 11.91
C LEU A 21 -10.35 2.84 12.56
N GLU A 22 -10.61 4.11 12.86
CA GLU A 22 -9.64 4.96 13.54
C GLU A 22 -9.24 4.35 14.89
N GLY A 23 -7.93 4.20 15.13
CA GLY A 23 -7.40 3.56 16.34
C GLY A 23 -7.58 2.04 16.42
N CYS A 24 -8.11 1.37 15.40
CA CYS A 24 -8.30 -0.08 15.41
C CYS A 24 -6.95 -0.80 15.37
N VAL A 25 -6.64 -1.59 16.41
CA VAL A 25 -5.44 -2.43 16.49
C VAL A 25 -5.89 -3.89 16.53
N ALA A 26 -5.24 -4.75 15.75
CA ALA A 26 -5.62 -6.15 15.69
C ALA A 26 -5.28 -6.88 17.00
N LEU A 27 -6.21 -7.71 17.48
CA LEU A 27 -6.07 -8.45 18.74
C LEU A 27 -5.19 -9.71 18.62
N ARG A 28 -4.93 -10.19 17.39
CA ARG A 28 -4.26 -11.47 17.15
C ARG A 28 -3.13 -11.35 16.13
N ARG A 29 -1.98 -11.96 16.46
CA ARG A 29 -0.74 -11.93 15.68
C ARG A 29 -0.78 -12.77 14.41
N ASP A 30 -1.67 -13.77 14.34
CA ASP A 30 -1.69 -14.74 13.25
C ASP A 30 -2.02 -14.11 11.88
N GLY A 31 -2.56 -12.87 11.87
CA GLY A 31 -2.83 -12.05 10.69
C GLY A 31 -1.79 -10.95 10.44
N ASP A 32 -0.64 -10.99 11.12
CA ASP A 32 0.44 -10.06 10.84
C ASP A 32 0.93 -10.24 9.40
N CYS A 33 1.28 -9.11 8.79
CA CYS A 33 1.98 -9.04 7.50
C CYS A 33 3.03 -10.18 7.36
N PRO A 34 2.96 -11.03 6.31
CA PRO A 34 3.83 -12.21 6.18
C PRO A 34 5.33 -11.88 6.18
N LEU A 35 5.68 -10.65 5.81
CA LEU A 35 7.07 -10.18 5.78
C LEU A 35 7.63 -9.84 7.18
N ARG A 36 6.78 -9.74 8.22
CA ARG A 36 7.26 -9.65 9.61
C ARG A 36 7.92 -10.94 10.05
N ALA A 37 7.39 -12.10 9.64
CA ALA A 37 8.00 -13.40 9.94
C ALA A 37 9.41 -13.54 9.33
N ALA A 38 9.69 -12.80 8.25
CA ALA A 38 11.01 -12.74 7.61
C ALA A 38 11.97 -11.72 8.26
N GLY A 39 11.61 -11.10 9.39
CA GLY A 39 12.45 -10.14 10.10
C GLY A 39 12.56 -8.76 9.43
N ILE A 40 11.70 -8.45 8.46
CA ILE A 40 11.71 -7.14 7.78
C ILE A 40 11.04 -6.09 8.67
N PRO A 41 11.75 -5.02 9.08
CA PRO A 41 11.17 -3.98 9.92
C PRO A 41 10.11 -3.19 9.13
N ILE A 42 8.99 -2.88 9.79
CA ILE A 42 7.93 -2.04 9.23
C ILE A 42 8.16 -0.61 9.68
N LEU A 43 8.36 0.29 8.71
CA LEU A 43 8.65 1.71 8.98
C LEU A 43 7.38 2.48 9.37
N GLY A 44 6.23 2.04 8.85
CA GLY A 44 4.94 2.66 9.12
C GLY A 44 3.86 2.15 8.18
N LYS A 45 2.63 2.58 8.46
CA LYS A 45 1.46 2.35 7.61
C LYS A 45 1.39 3.42 6.53
N THR A 46 1.06 3.04 5.30
CA THR A 46 0.92 3.99 4.18
C THR A 46 -0.55 4.22 3.84
N ASN A 47 -0.86 5.46 3.50
CA ASN A 47 -2.17 5.91 3.10
C ASN A 47 -2.71 5.15 1.87
N MET A 48 -4.03 5.14 1.73
CA MET A 48 -4.77 4.44 0.68
C MET A 48 -6.17 5.04 0.52
N ASP A 49 -6.82 4.78 -0.62
CA ASP A 49 -8.26 5.04 -0.73
C ASP A 49 -9.01 4.24 0.35
N GLU A 50 -10.04 4.86 0.92
CA GLU A 50 -10.86 4.28 1.97
C GLU A 50 -11.38 2.88 1.57
N PHE A 51 -11.14 1.89 2.44
CA PHE A 51 -11.45 0.47 2.22
C PHE A 51 -10.93 -0.13 0.91
N ALA A 52 -9.83 0.42 0.39
CA ALA A 52 -9.22 0.05 -0.89
C ALA A 52 -10.08 0.39 -2.13
N MET A 53 -11.13 1.18 -1.98
CA MET A 53 -12.07 1.56 -3.03
C MET A 53 -11.72 2.92 -3.61
N GLY A 54 -10.92 2.91 -4.67
CA GLY A 54 -10.55 4.11 -5.41
C GLY A 54 -9.32 3.89 -6.29
N SER A 55 -8.99 4.92 -7.07
CA SER A 55 -7.92 4.90 -8.07
C SER A 55 -7.02 6.13 -8.03
N SER A 56 -7.12 6.96 -6.98
CA SER A 56 -6.36 8.19 -6.83
C SER A 56 -5.81 8.46 -5.42
N THR A 57 -6.26 7.73 -4.40
CA THR A 57 -5.96 7.98 -2.98
C THR A 57 -6.50 9.32 -2.45
N GLU A 58 -7.40 9.97 -3.20
CA GLU A 58 -8.06 11.20 -2.76
C GLU A 58 -9.22 10.92 -1.80
N ASN A 59 -9.82 9.73 -1.87
CA ASN A 59 -10.92 9.33 -1.00
C ASN A 59 -10.45 8.87 0.40
N SER A 60 -9.18 9.06 0.75
CA SER A 60 -8.71 8.78 2.10
C SER A 60 -9.31 9.76 3.10
N ALA A 61 -9.86 9.25 4.19
CA ALA A 61 -10.36 10.07 5.29
C ALA A 61 -9.24 10.81 6.07
N TYR A 62 -7.98 10.52 5.77
CA TYR A 62 -6.80 11.21 6.31
C TYR A 62 -6.18 12.20 5.30
N GLY A 63 -6.86 12.44 4.18
CA GLY A 63 -6.45 13.39 3.15
C GLY A 63 -5.68 12.75 1.99
N PRO A 64 -5.56 13.47 0.85
CA PRO A 64 -5.00 12.94 -0.37
C PRO A 64 -3.48 12.71 -0.25
N THR A 65 -3.02 11.58 -0.78
CA THR A 65 -1.58 11.42 -1.11
C THR A 65 -1.29 12.13 -2.43
N ARG A 66 -0.13 12.79 -2.54
CA ARG A 66 0.30 13.48 -3.77
C ARG A 66 1.38 12.68 -4.49
N ASN A 67 1.46 12.82 -5.81
CA ASN A 67 2.48 12.15 -6.62
C ASN A 67 3.86 12.82 -6.41
N PRO A 68 4.92 12.08 -6.06
CA PRO A 68 6.25 12.67 -5.86
C PRO A 68 6.88 13.29 -7.12
N TRP A 69 6.40 12.93 -8.31
CA TRP A 69 6.88 13.52 -9.56
C TRP A 69 6.22 14.86 -9.90
N ASP A 70 5.02 15.10 -9.37
CA ASP A 70 4.25 16.35 -9.53
C ASP A 70 3.19 16.40 -8.44
N THR A 71 3.37 17.31 -7.47
CA THR A 71 2.50 17.36 -6.29
C THR A 71 1.08 17.78 -6.59
N ASP A 72 0.78 18.34 -7.76
CA ASP A 72 -0.59 18.66 -8.19
C ASP A 72 -1.31 17.46 -8.81
N ARG A 73 -0.66 16.30 -8.90
CA ARG A 73 -1.21 15.07 -9.46
C ARG A 73 -1.42 13.98 -8.42
N VAL A 74 -2.30 13.06 -8.79
CA VAL A 74 -2.60 11.86 -8.01
C VAL A 74 -1.49 10.82 -8.17
N PRO A 75 -1.14 10.07 -7.11
CA PRO A 75 -0.21 8.95 -7.18
C PRO A 75 -0.88 7.66 -7.69
N GLY A 76 -2.18 7.71 -8.01
CA GLY A 76 -3.00 6.54 -8.27
C GLY A 76 -3.60 5.93 -7.00
N GLY A 77 -4.20 4.76 -7.12
CA GLY A 77 -4.93 4.13 -6.02
C GLY A 77 -5.36 2.68 -6.29
N SER A 78 -5.79 1.94 -5.28
CA SER A 78 -5.92 2.39 -3.89
C SER A 78 -4.61 2.35 -3.09
N GLY A 79 -3.52 1.80 -3.65
CA GLY A 79 -2.20 1.75 -3.01
C GLY A 79 -1.32 2.99 -3.24
N GLY A 80 -1.90 4.18 -3.45
CA GLY A 80 -1.12 5.37 -3.83
C GLY A 80 -0.11 5.81 -2.77
N GLY A 81 -0.42 5.68 -1.47
CA GLY A 81 0.55 5.96 -0.41
C GLY A 81 1.77 5.03 -0.44
N SER A 82 1.58 3.74 -0.76
CA SER A 82 2.69 2.80 -0.90
C SER A 82 3.60 3.16 -2.08
N ALA A 83 3.00 3.49 -3.22
CA ALA A 83 3.74 3.85 -4.44
C ALA A 83 4.45 5.22 -4.29
N ALA A 84 3.80 6.21 -3.67
CA ALA A 84 4.39 7.50 -3.37
C ALA A 84 5.55 7.38 -2.37
N ALA A 85 5.40 6.57 -1.31
CA ALA A 85 6.49 6.34 -0.33
C ALA A 85 7.74 5.73 -0.99
N LEU A 86 7.56 4.82 -1.96
CA LEU A 86 8.66 4.27 -2.75
C LEU A 86 9.29 5.32 -3.66
N ALA A 87 8.48 6.03 -4.45
CA ALA A 87 8.96 7.04 -5.40
C ALA A 87 9.66 8.22 -4.72
N ALA A 88 9.22 8.57 -3.51
CA ALA A 88 9.85 9.59 -2.66
C ALA A 88 11.01 9.06 -1.81
N PHE A 89 11.45 7.82 -2.00
CA PHE A 89 12.56 7.19 -1.28
C PHE A 89 12.38 7.11 0.25
N GLN A 90 11.15 7.12 0.73
CA GLN A 90 10.84 6.98 2.17
C GLN A 90 10.96 5.52 2.63
N ALA A 91 10.82 4.56 1.71
CA ALA A 91 11.03 3.15 1.97
C ALA A 91 11.64 2.45 0.73
N PRO A 92 12.52 1.43 0.92
CA PRO A 92 13.09 0.67 -0.21
C PRO A 92 12.14 -0.40 -0.76
N LEU A 93 11.12 -0.76 0.03
CA LEU A 93 10.13 -1.79 -0.27
C LEU A 93 8.81 -1.36 0.36
N ALA A 94 7.71 -1.68 -0.32
CA ALA A 94 6.37 -1.61 0.24
C ALA A 94 5.60 -2.91 -0.01
N MET A 95 4.56 -3.14 0.79
CA MET A 95 3.55 -4.17 0.53
C MET A 95 2.18 -3.53 0.29
N GLY A 96 1.54 -3.89 -0.81
CA GLY A 96 0.23 -3.40 -1.20
C GLY A 96 -0.79 -4.52 -1.40
N THR A 97 -2.00 -4.14 -1.78
CA THR A 97 -3.07 -5.04 -2.23
C THR A 97 -3.60 -4.59 -3.58
N ASP A 98 -3.90 -5.54 -4.45
CA ASP A 98 -4.45 -5.31 -5.78
C ASP A 98 -5.75 -6.12 -5.92
N THR A 99 -6.87 -5.41 -6.05
CA THR A 99 -8.19 -5.99 -6.31
C THR A 99 -8.58 -5.80 -7.78
N GLY A 100 -8.37 -4.59 -8.31
CA GLY A 100 -8.66 -4.24 -9.71
C GLY A 100 -7.52 -3.50 -10.42
N GLY A 101 -6.32 -3.47 -9.85
CA GLY A 101 -5.20 -2.64 -10.29
C GLY A 101 -4.49 -1.88 -9.17
N SER A 102 -4.91 -2.07 -7.92
CA SER A 102 -4.54 -1.20 -6.80
C SER A 102 -3.07 -1.28 -6.35
N ILE A 103 -2.27 -2.17 -6.94
CA ILE A 103 -0.79 -2.13 -6.89
C ILE A 103 -0.24 -1.59 -8.21
N ARG A 104 -0.70 -2.14 -9.34
CA ARG A 104 -0.10 -1.89 -10.66
C ARG A 104 -0.36 -0.47 -11.18
N GLN A 105 -1.57 0.05 -10.98
CA GLN A 105 -1.94 1.40 -11.40
C GLN A 105 -1.15 2.47 -10.67
N PRO A 106 -1.07 2.49 -9.32
CA PRO A 106 -0.26 3.52 -8.65
C PRO A 106 1.22 3.35 -8.97
N ALA A 107 1.71 2.11 -9.15
CA ALA A 107 3.07 1.89 -9.60
C ALA A 107 3.37 2.52 -10.97
N ALA A 108 2.45 2.41 -11.93
CA ALA A 108 2.57 3.05 -13.23
C ALA A 108 2.57 4.59 -13.13
N LEU A 109 1.74 5.16 -12.25
CA LEU A 109 1.62 6.62 -12.08
C LEU A 109 2.81 7.24 -11.33
N THR A 110 3.46 6.49 -10.44
CA THR A 110 4.61 6.97 -9.67
C THR A 110 5.94 6.41 -10.15
N ALA A 111 6.00 5.81 -11.35
CA ALA A 111 7.21 5.22 -11.93
C ALA A 111 7.93 4.24 -10.97
N THR A 112 7.16 3.41 -10.25
CA THR A 112 7.68 2.34 -9.39
C THR A 112 7.31 0.97 -9.94
N VAL A 113 7.79 -0.10 -9.31
CA VAL A 113 7.41 -1.46 -9.69
C VAL A 113 6.36 -1.96 -8.71
N GLY A 114 5.27 -2.51 -9.25
CA GLY A 114 4.19 -3.10 -8.48
C GLY A 114 3.77 -4.43 -9.07
N VAL A 115 3.84 -5.50 -8.28
CA VAL A 115 3.50 -6.86 -8.74
C VAL A 115 2.25 -7.34 -8.02
N LYS A 116 1.21 -7.65 -8.80
CA LYS A 116 0.11 -8.50 -8.34
C LYS A 116 0.47 -9.96 -8.64
N PRO A 117 0.79 -10.79 -7.64
CA PRO A 117 1.09 -12.19 -7.89
C PRO A 117 -0.16 -12.97 -8.34
N THR A 118 0.03 -14.25 -8.66
CA THR A 118 -1.08 -15.18 -8.89
C THR A 118 -1.99 -15.21 -7.67
N TYR A 119 -3.30 -15.25 -7.91
CA TYR A 119 -4.27 -15.30 -6.83
C TYR A 119 -4.04 -16.54 -5.96
N GLY A 120 -4.00 -16.36 -4.64
CA GLY A 120 -3.69 -17.40 -3.66
C GLY A 120 -2.20 -17.61 -3.34
N THR A 121 -1.27 -16.96 -4.05
CA THR A 121 0.17 -17.09 -3.76
C THR A 121 0.57 -16.45 -2.44
N VAL A 122 0.04 -15.26 -2.14
CA VAL A 122 0.23 -14.59 -0.85
C VAL A 122 -1.05 -14.76 -0.05
N SER A 123 -0.90 -15.19 1.22
CA SER A 123 -2.03 -15.32 2.14
C SER A 123 -2.83 -14.01 2.23
N ARG A 124 -4.15 -14.15 2.30
CA ARG A 124 -5.08 -13.03 2.52
C ARG A 124 -5.52 -12.89 3.98
N TYR A 125 -5.05 -13.79 4.85
CA TYR A 125 -5.35 -13.68 6.27
C TYR A 125 -4.66 -12.43 6.84
N GLY A 126 -5.41 -11.60 7.59
CA GLY A 126 -4.94 -10.29 8.04
C GLY A 126 -5.08 -9.16 7.03
N LEU A 127 -5.74 -9.39 5.89
CA LEU A 127 -6.24 -8.33 5.03
C LEU A 127 -7.68 -7.99 5.38
N VAL A 128 -7.96 -6.70 5.55
CA VAL A 128 -9.35 -6.23 5.51
C VAL A 128 -9.84 -6.39 4.07
N ALA A 129 -10.87 -7.22 3.89
CA ALA A 129 -11.34 -7.63 2.57
C ALA A 129 -12.07 -6.50 1.85
N CYS A 130 -11.82 -6.36 0.55
CA CYS A 130 -12.60 -5.51 -0.36
C CYS A 130 -13.45 -6.39 -1.28
N ALA A 131 -12.81 -7.31 -2.01
CA ALA A 131 -13.50 -8.33 -2.81
C ALA A 131 -12.72 -9.65 -2.73
N SER A 132 -13.19 -10.55 -1.86
CA SER A 132 -12.46 -11.78 -1.49
C SER A 132 -11.99 -12.66 -2.65
N SER A 133 -12.69 -12.67 -3.78
CA SER A 133 -12.31 -13.46 -4.97
C SER A 133 -11.22 -12.81 -5.83
N LEU A 134 -10.86 -11.55 -5.55
CA LEU A 134 -9.95 -10.74 -6.36
C LEU A 134 -8.77 -10.21 -5.54
N ASP A 135 -8.97 -9.96 -4.25
CA ASP A 135 -7.96 -9.37 -3.38
C ASP A 135 -6.67 -10.18 -3.39
N GLN A 136 -5.54 -9.53 -3.68
CA GLN A 136 -4.25 -10.17 -3.61
C GLN A 136 -3.20 -9.22 -3.03
N GLY A 137 -2.55 -9.66 -1.94
CA GLY A 137 -1.36 -9.00 -1.42
C GLY A 137 -0.16 -9.19 -2.37
N GLY A 138 0.67 -8.16 -2.52
CA GLY A 138 1.81 -8.20 -3.44
C GLY A 138 2.93 -7.22 -3.08
N PRO A 139 4.18 -7.52 -3.47
CA PRO A 139 5.31 -6.65 -3.23
C PRO A 139 5.34 -5.47 -4.20
N CYS A 140 5.78 -4.33 -3.69
CA CYS A 140 6.08 -3.13 -4.47
C CYS A 140 7.54 -2.74 -4.18
N PRO A 141 8.52 -3.19 -4.97
CA PRO A 141 9.89 -2.72 -4.84
C PRO A 141 10.05 -1.33 -5.49
N TYR A 142 11.09 -0.62 -5.08
CA TYR A 142 11.52 0.55 -5.83
C TYR A 142 11.85 0.15 -7.29
N GLY A 143 11.28 0.86 -8.24
CA GLY A 143 11.60 0.71 -9.66
C GLY A 143 12.75 1.62 -10.03
N ALA A 144 13.77 1.11 -10.70
CA ALA A 144 14.81 1.93 -11.32
C ALA A 144 14.24 2.72 -12.51
N GLY A 145 13.38 3.71 -12.25
CA GLY A 145 13.03 4.74 -13.23
C GLY A 145 14.29 5.52 -13.60
N PRO A 146 14.39 6.08 -14.82
CA PRO A 146 15.60 6.79 -15.24
C PRO A 146 15.86 7.91 -14.24
N ARG A 147 17.00 7.83 -13.56
CA ARG A 147 17.64 9.02 -13.00
C ARG A 147 17.91 9.93 -14.18
N CYS A 148 17.00 10.85 -14.47
CA CYS A 148 17.40 12.01 -15.22
C CYS A 148 18.41 12.71 -14.31
N CYS A 149 19.68 12.55 -14.63
CA CYS A 149 20.77 13.28 -14.02
C CYS A 149 20.56 14.77 -14.28
N THR A 150 19.73 15.41 -13.48
CA THR A 150 19.66 16.87 -13.38
C THR A 150 19.75 17.20 -11.91
N ARG A 151 21.00 17.30 -11.46
CA ARG A 151 21.38 18.34 -10.50
C ARG A 151 21.07 19.70 -11.10
#